data_AF-A0A1A8ULX8-F1
#
_entry.id   AF-A0A1A8ULX8-F1
#
_cell.length_a   1.000
_cell.length_b   1.000
_cell.length_c   1.000
_cell.angle_alpha   90.00
_cell.angle_beta   90.00
_cell.angle_gamma   90.00
#
_symmetry.space_group_name_H-M   'P 1'
#
loop_
_entity.id
_entity.type
_entity.pdbx_description
1 polymer ?
#
loop_
_entity_poly.entity_id
_entity_poly.type
_entity_poly.pdbx_seq_one_letter_code
_entity_poly.pdbx_strand_id
1 'polypeptide(L)'
;QINNENCWQPIMKFINDQYEAYLQEEININRKKRIPDSRVHCCIYFIPPTGHCLRPLDVEFMSRLSKVVNIVPVIAKADTLTLEERDSFKQTIREELRANGIDVYPQKEFDEDAEDRMINEKIREMIPFAVVGSDQEYQVNGRRLLGRKTKWGTIEVENIAHCEFAYLRDLLIRTHMQNIKDITSSIHYEMYRVRRLNENNTAVAHANGVPEHHLAVHEM
;
A
#
# COMPACT_ATOMS: atom_id res chain seq x y z
N GLN A 1 -15.27 4.23 -26.31
CA GLN A 1 -15.32 4.29 -24.83
C GLN A 1 -14.29 3.30 -24.31
N ILE A 2 -13.36 3.72 -23.45
CA ILE A 2 -12.33 2.82 -22.92
C ILE A 2 -12.91 2.11 -21.69
N ASN A 3 -12.97 0.78 -21.71
CA ASN A 3 -13.41 -0.03 -20.57
C ASN A 3 -12.20 -0.30 -19.65
N ASN A 4 -12.28 0.10 -18.38
CA ASN A 4 -11.24 -0.13 -17.37
C ASN A 4 -11.63 -1.20 -16.33
N GLU A 5 -12.72 -1.94 -16.56
CA GLU A 5 -13.07 -3.10 -15.74
C GLU A 5 -11.89 -4.06 -15.63
N ASN A 6 -11.68 -4.61 -14.43
CA ASN A 6 -10.64 -5.60 -14.15
C ASN A 6 -9.19 -5.12 -14.37
N CYS A 7 -8.94 -3.81 -14.52
CA CYS A 7 -7.59 -3.29 -14.70
C CYS A 7 -6.64 -3.54 -13.51
N TRP A 8 -7.20 -3.88 -12.34
CA TRP A 8 -6.44 -4.30 -11.15
C TRP A 8 -5.91 -5.74 -11.22
N GLN A 9 -6.47 -6.59 -12.08
CA GLN A 9 -6.15 -8.02 -12.12
C GLN A 9 -4.65 -8.30 -12.32
N PRO A 10 -3.93 -7.62 -13.24
CA PRO A 10 -2.50 -7.90 -13.42
C PRO A 10 -1.67 -7.61 -12.16
N ILE A 11 -1.98 -6.52 -11.44
CA ILE A 11 -1.27 -6.15 -10.21
C ILE A 11 -1.61 -7.13 -9.09
N MET A 12 -2.90 -7.45 -8.90
CA MET A 12 -3.34 -8.43 -7.91
C MET A 12 -2.73 -9.81 -8.17
N LYS A 13 -2.68 -10.23 -9.44
CA LYS A 13 -2.04 -11.49 -9.84
C LYS A 13 -0.56 -11.47 -9.47
N PHE A 14 0.16 -10.39 -9.79
CA PHE A 14 1.58 -10.30 -9.46
C PHE A 14 1.83 -10.44 -7.95
N ILE A 15 1.05 -9.76 -7.10
CA ILE A 15 1.16 -9.87 -5.63
C ILE A 15 0.93 -11.32 -5.19
N ASN A 16 -0.15 -11.94 -5.65
CA ASN A 16 -0.48 -13.33 -5.32
C ASN A 16 0.58 -14.32 -5.83
N ASP A 17 1.16 -14.09 -7.00
CA ASP A 17 2.24 -14.93 -7.54
C ASP A 17 3.48 -14.87 -6.62
N GLN A 18 3.78 -13.72 -5.99
CA GLN A 18 4.88 -13.63 -5.03
C GLN A 18 4.57 -14.38 -3.73
N TYR A 19 3.33 -14.31 -3.24
CA TYR A 19 2.90 -15.11 -2.10
C TYR A 19 2.93 -16.60 -2.39
N GLU A 20 2.51 -17.01 -3.59
CA GLU A 20 2.58 -18.39 -4.03
C GLU A 20 4.02 -18.89 -4.09
N ALA A 21 4.92 -18.15 -4.72
CA ALA A 21 6.33 -18.51 -4.81
C ALA A 21 6.97 -18.68 -3.42
N TYR A 22 6.63 -17.80 -2.47
CA TYR A 22 7.11 -17.90 -1.09
C TYR A 22 6.53 -19.13 -0.38
N LEU A 23 5.22 -19.39 -0.52
CA LEU A 23 4.55 -20.55 0.08
C LEU A 23 5.13 -21.88 -0.42
N GLN A 24 5.38 -21.99 -1.73
CA GLN A 24 5.97 -23.19 -2.34
C GLN A 24 7.37 -23.50 -1.78
N GLU A 25 8.17 -22.48 -1.50
CA GLU A 25 9.47 -22.65 -0.84
C GLU A 25 9.34 -23.00 0.66
N GLU A 26 8.32 -22.46 1.34
CA GLU A 26 8.04 -22.72 2.76
C GLU A 26 7.61 -24.16 3.03
N ILE A 27 6.74 -24.72 2.19
CA ILE A 27 6.22 -26.09 2.32
C ILE A 27 7.18 -27.17 1.79
N ASN A 28 8.25 -26.77 1.08
CA ASN A 28 9.20 -27.71 0.52
C ASN A 28 9.96 -28.47 1.62
N ILE A 29 10.03 -29.80 1.50
CA ILE A 29 10.77 -30.68 2.43
C ILE A 29 12.25 -30.27 2.48
N ASN A 30 12.83 -29.96 1.32
CA ASN A 30 14.20 -29.49 1.18
C ASN A 30 14.27 -27.96 1.09
N ARG A 31 13.54 -27.26 1.96
CA ARG A 31 13.50 -25.79 1.97
C ARG A 31 14.89 -25.17 2.12
N LYS A 32 15.09 -24.06 1.43
CA LYS A 32 16.31 -23.24 1.57
C LYS A 32 16.43 -22.72 2.99
N LYS A 33 17.66 -22.65 3.53
CA LYS A 33 17.93 -22.03 4.85
C LYS A 33 17.46 -20.57 4.92
N ARG A 34 17.52 -19.86 3.79
CA ARG A 34 17.00 -18.50 3.61
C ARG A 34 16.15 -18.49 2.34
N ILE A 35 14.84 -18.37 2.50
CA ILE A 35 13.91 -18.21 1.39
C ILE A 35 14.09 -16.78 0.83
N PRO A 36 14.34 -16.61 -0.48
CA PRO A 36 14.31 -15.29 -1.09
C PRO A 36 12.92 -14.66 -0.94
N ASP A 37 12.84 -13.50 -0.29
CA ASP A 37 11.57 -12.79 -0.11
C ASP A 37 11.35 -11.78 -1.24
N SER A 38 10.50 -12.14 -2.20
CA SER A 38 10.07 -11.27 -3.30
C SER A 38 8.66 -10.72 -3.11
N ARG A 39 8.03 -10.96 -1.95
CA ARG A 39 6.67 -10.47 -1.65
C ARG A 39 6.65 -8.95 -1.69
N VAL A 40 5.55 -8.39 -2.18
CA VAL A 40 5.36 -6.93 -2.20
C VAL A 40 5.01 -6.48 -0.79
N HIS A 41 5.93 -5.78 -0.12
CA HIS A 41 5.69 -5.32 1.26
C HIS A 41 4.84 -4.04 1.32
N CYS A 42 4.95 -3.17 0.32
CA CYS A 42 4.24 -1.89 0.25
C CYS A 42 3.88 -1.52 -1.19
N CYS A 43 2.67 -1.01 -1.38
CA CYS A 43 2.17 -0.41 -2.61
C CYS A 43 2.04 1.10 -2.43
N ILE A 44 2.82 1.89 -3.19
CA ILE A 44 2.65 3.34 -3.22
C ILE A 44 1.58 3.66 -4.27
N TYR A 45 0.40 4.10 -3.82
CA TYR A 45 -0.73 4.34 -4.70
C TYR A 45 -0.82 5.82 -5.11
N PHE A 46 -0.61 6.11 -6.39
CA PHE A 46 -0.59 7.48 -6.92
C PHE A 46 -1.99 7.97 -7.26
N ILE A 47 -2.49 8.93 -6.49
CA ILE A 47 -3.74 9.63 -6.71
C ILE A 47 -3.48 10.85 -7.60
N PRO A 48 -4.21 11.03 -8.72
CA PRO A 48 -4.07 12.22 -9.55
C PRO A 48 -4.43 13.51 -8.78
N PRO A 49 -3.71 14.63 -8.99
CA PRO A 49 -3.95 15.89 -8.29
C PRO A 49 -5.14 16.65 -8.92
N THR A 50 -6.35 16.10 -8.81
CA THR A 50 -7.56 16.73 -9.40
C THR A 50 -8.10 17.87 -8.56
N GLY A 51 -7.81 17.90 -7.24
CA GLY A 51 -8.38 18.87 -6.30
C GLY A 51 -9.86 18.64 -5.98
N HIS A 52 -10.41 17.49 -6.36
CA HIS A 52 -11.82 17.14 -6.17
C HIS A 52 -11.94 15.92 -5.23
N CYS A 53 -12.47 14.82 -5.74
CA CYS A 53 -12.63 13.56 -5.02
C CYS A 53 -11.78 12.44 -5.66
N LEU A 54 -11.65 11.34 -4.92
CA LEU A 54 -11.17 10.07 -5.45
C LEU A 54 -12.06 9.63 -6.60
N ARG A 55 -11.43 9.19 -7.69
CA ARG A 55 -12.19 8.62 -8.81
C ARG A 55 -12.79 7.29 -8.35
N PRO A 56 -14.00 6.92 -8.80
CA PRO A 56 -14.58 5.61 -8.49
C PRO A 56 -13.64 4.44 -8.81
N LEU A 57 -12.84 4.58 -9.88
CA LEU A 57 -11.82 3.61 -10.24
C LEU A 57 -10.74 3.46 -9.15
N ASP A 58 -10.28 4.57 -8.57
CA ASP A 58 -9.26 4.54 -7.52
C ASP A 58 -9.82 3.91 -6.23
N VAL A 59 -11.07 4.23 -5.90
CA VAL A 59 -11.81 3.63 -4.77
C VAL A 59 -11.89 2.11 -4.94
N GLU A 60 -12.34 1.63 -6.10
CA GLU A 60 -12.44 0.19 -6.38
C GLU A 60 -11.06 -0.49 -6.33
N PHE A 61 -10.04 0.13 -6.92
CA PHE A 61 -8.70 -0.44 -6.97
C PHE A 61 -8.10 -0.54 -5.57
N MET A 62 -8.14 0.54 -4.78
CA MET A 62 -7.58 0.56 -3.43
C MET A 62 -8.36 -0.36 -2.48
N SER A 63 -9.69 -0.46 -2.60
CA SER A 63 -10.52 -1.38 -1.79
C SER A 63 -10.15 -2.85 -2.01
N ARG A 64 -9.69 -3.21 -3.21
CA ARG A 64 -9.20 -4.57 -3.52
C ARG A 64 -7.76 -4.78 -3.05
N LEU A 65 -6.89 -3.81 -3.27
CA LEU A 65 -5.48 -3.90 -2.89
C LEU A 65 -5.27 -3.91 -1.37
N SER A 66 -6.06 -3.15 -0.60
CA SER A 66 -5.84 -2.99 0.85
C SER A 66 -5.96 -4.30 1.62
N LYS A 67 -6.70 -5.27 1.04
CA LYS A 67 -6.91 -6.61 1.58
C LYS A 67 -5.74 -7.56 1.38
N VAL A 68 -4.78 -7.21 0.53
CA VAL A 68 -3.68 -8.12 0.13
C VAL A 68 -2.30 -7.47 0.21
N VAL A 69 -2.20 -6.16 0.40
CA VAL A 69 -0.91 -5.45 0.52
C VAL A 69 -1.08 -4.15 1.31
N ASN A 70 -0.02 -3.72 2.00
CA ASN A 70 0.00 -2.40 2.62
C ASN A 70 -0.04 -1.30 1.56
N ILE A 71 -0.99 -0.36 1.67
CA ILE A 71 -1.11 0.77 0.76
C ILE A 71 -0.65 2.05 1.45
N VAL A 72 0.25 2.81 0.81
CA VAL A 72 0.57 4.19 1.16
C VAL A 72 0.10 5.10 0.01
N PRO A 73 -1.05 5.79 0.14
CA PRO A 73 -1.54 6.66 -0.91
C PRO A 73 -0.76 7.98 -0.94
N VAL A 74 -0.51 8.49 -2.14
CA VAL A 74 0.23 9.72 -2.39
C VAL A 74 -0.48 10.57 -3.44
N ILE A 75 -0.52 11.88 -3.25
CA ILE A 75 -0.97 12.80 -4.30
C ILE A 75 0.21 13.01 -5.26
N ALA A 76 0.03 12.57 -6.50
CA ALA A 76 1.03 12.69 -7.55
C ALA A 76 1.18 14.15 -8.01
N LYS A 77 2.40 14.56 -8.42
CA LYS A 77 2.66 15.89 -9.00
C LYS A 77 2.01 17.02 -8.19
N ALA A 78 2.24 17.00 -6.88
CA ALA A 78 1.60 17.93 -5.95
C ALA A 78 1.95 19.41 -6.22
N ASP A 79 2.99 19.68 -6.99
CA ASP A 79 3.35 21.02 -7.49
C ASP A 79 2.28 21.63 -8.43
N THR A 80 1.26 20.87 -8.80
CA THR A 80 0.11 21.35 -9.59
C THR A 80 -1.02 21.94 -8.76
N LEU A 81 -0.97 21.81 -7.43
CA LEU A 81 -1.96 22.32 -6.49
C LEU A 81 -1.33 23.45 -5.64
N THR A 82 -2.13 24.44 -5.26
CA THR A 82 -1.72 25.37 -4.19
C THR A 82 -1.70 24.65 -2.83
N LEU A 83 -1.14 25.30 -1.80
CA LEU A 83 -1.11 24.73 -0.45
C LEU A 83 -2.53 24.53 0.09
N GLU A 84 -3.42 25.48 -0.15
CA GLU A 84 -4.82 25.43 0.28
C GLU A 84 -5.60 24.33 -0.45
N GLU A 85 -5.43 24.22 -1.77
CA GLU A 85 -6.05 23.15 -2.58
C GLU A 85 -5.55 21.77 -2.14
N ARG A 86 -4.25 21.63 -1.90
CA ARG A 86 -3.64 20.40 -1.41
C ARG A 86 -4.22 20.00 -0.06
N ASP A 87 -4.31 20.92 0.88
CA ASP A 87 -4.77 20.62 2.24
C ASP A 87 -6.27 20.24 2.24
N SER A 88 -7.09 20.95 1.45
CA SER A 88 -8.49 20.60 1.22
C SER A 88 -8.63 19.22 0.56
N PHE A 89 -7.84 18.94 -0.48
CA PHE A 89 -7.90 17.66 -1.20
C PHE A 89 -7.46 16.49 -0.32
N LYS A 90 -6.42 16.66 0.51
CA LYS A 90 -6.01 15.65 1.51
C LYS A 90 -7.13 15.32 2.47
N GLN A 91 -7.87 16.33 2.94
CA GLN A 91 -9.02 16.11 3.82
C GLN A 91 -10.11 15.30 3.11
N THR A 92 -10.49 15.68 1.89
CA THR A 92 -11.49 14.95 1.10
C THR A 92 -11.09 13.49 0.88
N ILE A 93 -9.84 13.22 0.46
CA ILE A 93 -9.34 11.86 0.29
C ILE A 93 -9.44 11.06 1.60
N ARG A 94 -9.04 11.64 2.74
CA ARG A 94 -9.11 10.97 4.06
C ARG A 94 -10.54 10.66 4.47
N GLU A 95 -11.51 11.49 4.11
CA GLU A 95 -12.94 11.26 4.37
C GLU A 95 -13.48 10.15 3.48
N GLU A 96 -13.13 10.13 2.19
CA GLU A 96 -13.56 9.10 1.25
C GLU A 96 -12.95 7.73 1.54
N LEU A 97 -11.67 7.66 1.91
CA LEU A 97 -11.05 6.40 2.35
C LEU A 97 -11.81 5.80 3.54
N ARG A 98 -12.17 6.63 4.52
CA ARG A 98 -12.97 6.22 5.68
C ARG A 98 -14.39 5.79 5.28
N ALA A 99 -15.07 6.57 4.44
CA ALA A 99 -16.43 6.28 4.01
C ALA A 99 -16.54 4.96 3.20
N ASN A 100 -15.47 4.58 2.50
CA ASN A 100 -15.41 3.36 1.70
C ASN A 100 -14.74 2.17 2.43
N GLY A 101 -14.35 2.31 3.69
CA GLY A 101 -13.68 1.25 4.46
C GLY A 101 -12.35 0.81 3.85
N ILE A 102 -11.57 1.77 3.33
CA ILE A 102 -10.26 1.50 2.73
C ILE A 102 -9.19 1.78 3.77
N ASP A 103 -8.69 0.71 4.38
CA ASP A 103 -7.60 0.79 5.35
C ASP A 103 -6.25 0.94 4.63
N VAL A 104 -5.54 2.02 4.96
CA VAL A 104 -4.22 2.35 4.44
C VAL A 104 -3.19 2.27 5.57
N TYR A 105 -1.95 2.03 5.20
CA TYR A 105 -0.86 1.95 6.16
C TYR A 105 -0.55 3.34 6.77
N PRO A 106 -0.31 3.46 8.09
CA PRO A 106 -0.39 2.43 9.13
C PRO A 106 -1.82 2.21 9.65
N GLN A 107 -2.32 0.98 9.61
CA GLN A 107 -3.67 0.62 10.05
C GLN A 107 -3.80 0.68 11.57
N LYS A 108 -4.88 1.29 12.08
CA LYS A 108 -5.10 1.51 13.53
C LYS A 108 -5.17 0.22 14.34
N GLU A 109 -5.66 -0.85 13.73
CA GLU A 109 -5.79 -2.17 14.35
C GLU A 109 -4.44 -2.87 14.59
N PHE A 110 -3.37 -2.39 13.95
CA PHE A 110 -2.02 -2.94 14.08
C PHE A 110 -1.11 -2.09 14.98
N ASP A 111 -1.61 -1.03 15.60
CA ASP A 111 -0.83 -0.26 16.58
C ASP A 111 -0.55 -1.14 17.81
N GLU A 112 0.73 -1.37 18.14
CA GLU A 112 1.14 -2.34 19.18
C GLU A 112 0.90 -1.82 20.60
N ASP A 113 1.19 -0.53 20.83
CA ASP A 113 1.05 0.14 22.11
C ASP A 113 0.66 1.64 21.95
N ALA A 114 0.59 2.36 23.07
CA ALA A 114 0.19 3.76 23.07
C ALA A 114 1.22 4.70 22.41
N GLU A 115 2.51 4.36 22.48
CA GLU A 115 3.58 5.15 21.86
C GLU A 115 3.53 4.97 20.33
N ASP A 116 3.44 3.72 19.87
CA ASP A 116 3.28 3.38 18.46
C ASP A 116 2.03 4.03 17.86
N ARG A 117 0.89 3.97 18.58
CA ARG A 117 -0.35 4.66 18.19
C ARG A 117 -0.13 6.17 17.98
N MET A 118 0.57 6.84 18.91
CA MET A 118 0.84 8.28 18.80
C MET A 118 1.76 8.62 17.61
N ILE A 119 2.73 7.76 17.31
CA ILE A 119 3.60 7.92 16.14
C ILE A 119 2.80 7.72 14.85
N ASN A 120 2.02 6.64 14.78
CA ASN A 120 1.20 6.28 13.61
C ASN A 120 0.07 7.29 13.37
N GLU A 121 -0.51 7.90 14.41
CA GLU A 121 -1.49 8.98 14.27
C GLU A 121 -0.93 10.18 13.50
N LYS A 122 0.29 10.63 13.83
CA LYS A 122 0.94 11.73 13.09
C LYS A 122 1.15 11.39 11.62
N ILE A 123 1.48 10.13 11.32
CA ILE A 123 1.63 9.66 9.94
C ILE A 123 0.27 9.64 9.23
N ARG A 124 -0.78 9.11 9.88
CA ARG A 124 -2.15 9.09 9.35
C ARG A 124 -2.69 10.49 9.05
N GLU A 125 -2.32 11.50 9.84
CA GLU A 125 -2.67 12.91 9.59
C GLU A 125 -1.98 13.47 8.33
N MET A 126 -0.75 13.03 8.05
CA MET A 126 -0.01 13.43 6.85
C MET A 126 -0.49 12.70 5.59
N ILE A 127 -1.14 11.54 5.70
CA ILE A 127 -1.59 10.75 4.56
C ILE A 127 -2.86 11.37 3.93
N PRO A 128 -2.97 11.43 2.59
CA PRO A 128 -1.96 11.03 1.60
C PRO A 128 -0.81 12.04 1.49
N PHE A 129 0.43 11.56 1.28
CA PHE A 129 1.59 12.44 1.09
C PHE A 129 1.52 13.15 -0.26
N ALA A 130 1.68 14.46 -0.26
CA ALA A 130 1.72 15.31 -1.45
C ALA A 130 3.14 15.38 -1.99
N VAL A 131 3.44 14.57 -3.02
CA VAL A 131 4.81 14.35 -3.49
C VAL A 131 5.08 14.98 -4.84
N VAL A 132 6.32 15.43 -5.01
CA VAL A 132 6.89 15.86 -6.28
C VAL A 132 8.08 14.95 -6.57
N GLY A 133 8.13 14.37 -7.75
CA GLY A 133 9.24 13.54 -8.20
C GLY A 133 10.18 14.31 -9.12
N SER A 134 11.47 13.97 -9.08
CA SER A 134 12.45 14.40 -10.08
C SER A 134 13.55 13.36 -10.26
N ASP A 135 14.02 13.22 -11.50
CA ASP A 135 15.23 12.48 -11.88
C ASP A 135 16.42 13.42 -12.19
N GLN A 136 16.23 14.74 -12.04
CA GLN A 136 17.24 15.76 -12.34
C GLN A 136 17.93 16.24 -11.06
N GLU A 137 19.26 16.18 -11.07
CA GLU A 137 20.12 16.75 -10.04
C GLU A 137 20.57 18.17 -10.42
N TYR A 138 20.51 19.08 -9.45
CA TYR A 138 21.04 20.43 -9.56
C TYR A 138 22.07 20.67 -8.46
N GLN A 139 23.05 21.53 -8.73
CA GLN A 139 24.02 21.94 -7.71
C GLN A 139 23.68 23.36 -7.24
N VAL A 140 23.30 23.52 -5.97
CA VAL A 140 23.05 24.82 -5.34
C VAL A 140 23.90 24.91 -4.08
N ASN A 141 24.70 25.98 -3.96
CA ASN A 141 25.63 26.19 -2.85
C ASN A 141 26.55 24.98 -2.58
N GLY A 142 27.01 24.32 -3.66
CA GLY A 142 27.89 23.14 -3.59
C GLY A 142 27.19 21.82 -3.23
N ARG A 143 25.91 21.84 -2.85
CA ARG A 143 25.12 20.63 -2.57
C ARG A 143 24.38 20.16 -3.81
N ARG A 144 24.40 18.86 -4.07
CA ARG A 144 23.54 18.22 -5.07
C ARG A 144 22.15 18.06 -4.48
N LEU A 145 21.14 18.51 -5.21
CA LEU A 145 19.73 18.40 -4.83
C LEU A 145 18.93 17.84 -6.00
N LEU A 146 17.97 16.97 -5.69
CA LEU A 146 16.96 16.56 -6.65
C LEU A 146 15.88 17.65 -6.71
N GLY A 147 15.56 18.11 -7.91
CA GLY A 147 14.61 19.21 -8.06
C GLY A 147 13.89 19.23 -9.39
N ARG A 148 12.73 19.88 -9.45
CA ARG A 148 11.98 20.08 -10.69
C ARG A 148 12.06 21.54 -11.10
N LYS A 149 12.63 21.81 -12.28
CA LYS A 149 12.75 23.18 -12.79
C LYS A 149 11.45 23.60 -13.45
N THR A 150 10.90 24.74 -13.04
CA THR A 150 9.72 25.36 -13.64
C THR A 150 10.10 26.74 -14.20
N LYS A 151 9.14 27.44 -14.80
CA LYS A 151 9.34 28.83 -15.24
C LYS A 151 9.48 29.81 -14.06
N TRP A 152 9.03 29.43 -12.87
CA TRP A 152 8.97 30.30 -11.69
C TRP A 152 10.04 29.99 -10.64
N GLY A 153 10.76 28.88 -10.77
CA GLY A 153 11.80 28.49 -9.82
C GLY A 153 12.17 27.02 -9.91
N THR A 154 12.89 26.55 -8.90
CA THR A 154 13.25 25.14 -8.76
C THR A 154 12.56 24.58 -7.53
N ILE A 155 11.78 23.53 -7.73
CA ILE A 155 11.10 22.81 -6.64
C ILE A 155 12.07 21.73 -6.17
N GLU A 156 12.72 21.98 -5.04
CA GLU A 156 13.59 20.98 -4.38
C GLU A 156 12.74 19.85 -3.77
N VAL A 157 12.92 18.62 -4.24
CA VAL A 157 12.09 17.46 -3.89
C VAL A 157 12.27 17.05 -2.42
N GLU A 158 13.48 17.17 -1.88
CA GLU A 158 13.75 16.79 -0.49
C GLU A 158 13.50 17.92 0.53
N ASN A 159 13.07 19.10 0.06
CA ASN A 159 12.76 20.23 0.91
C ASN A 159 11.30 20.16 1.39
N ILE A 160 11.12 20.02 2.71
CA ILE A 160 9.79 19.91 3.35
C ILE A 160 8.92 21.17 3.17
N ALA A 161 9.51 22.31 2.84
CA ALA A 161 8.76 23.52 2.51
C ALA A 161 8.14 23.46 1.10
N HIS A 162 8.61 22.56 0.24
CA HIS A 162 8.13 22.42 -1.14
C HIS A 162 7.19 21.24 -1.34
N CYS A 163 7.50 20.07 -0.77
CA CYS A 163 6.64 18.89 -0.85
C CYS A 163 6.91 17.89 0.28
N GLU A 164 6.09 16.85 0.36
CA GLU A 164 6.10 15.88 1.46
C GLU A 164 6.91 14.60 1.12
N PHE A 165 7.70 14.62 0.05
CA PHE A 165 8.50 13.46 -0.38
C PHE A 165 9.49 12.99 0.71
N ALA A 166 10.09 13.92 1.46
CA ALA A 166 11.01 13.56 2.55
C ALA A 166 10.32 12.70 3.62
N TYR A 167 9.04 12.99 3.94
CA TYR A 167 8.27 12.20 4.89
C TYR A 167 7.94 10.80 4.34
N LEU A 168 7.54 10.70 3.07
CA LEU A 168 7.31 9.41 2.40
C LEU A 168 8.59 8.55 2.38
N ARG A 169 9.73 9.14 2.01
CA ARG A 169 11.02 8.46 2.01
C ARG A 169 11.34 7.94 3.41
N ASP A 170 11.27 8.80 4.42
CA ASP A 170 11.65 8.44 5.78
C ASP A 170 10.74 7.35 6.35
N LEU A 171 9.43 7.40 6.07
CA LEU A 171 8.48 6.32 6.37
C LEU A 171 8.95 4.98 5.77
N LEU A 172 9.16 4.93 4.45
CA LEU A 172 9.39 3.69 3.72
C LEU A 172 10.75 3.05 3.99
N ILE A 173 11.82 3.85 4.12
CA ILE A 173 13.19 3.30 4.15
C ILE A 173 13.95 3.53 5.45
N ARG A 174 13.45 4.36 6.38
CA ARG A 174 14.15 4.65 7.63
C ARG A 174 13.41 4.13 8.86
N THR A 175 12.13 4.44 8.98
CA THR A 175 11.41 4.24 10.24
C THR A 175 10.50 3.02 10.23
N HIS A 176 9.73 2.78 9.15
CA HIS A 176 8.65 1.79 9.17
C HIS A 176 8.91 0.56 8.28
N MET A 177 10.07 0.47 7.61
CA MET A 177 10.37 -0.64 6.70
C MET A 177 10.16 -2.02 7.34
N GLN A 178 10.61 -2.19 8.59
CA GLN A 178 10.48 -3.47 9.28
C GLN A 178 9.03 -3.78 9.64
N ASN A 179 8.30 -2.83 10.24
CA ASN A 179 6.89 -3.00 10.58
C ASN A 179 6.02 -3.30 9.34
N ILE A 180 6.28 -2.63 8.20
CA ILE A 180 5.62 -2.93 6.91
C ILE A 180 5.86 -4.39 6.50
N LYS A 181 7.09 -4.90 6.63
CA LYS A 181 7.41 -6.30 6.32
C LYS A 181 6.75 -7.26 7.30
N ASP A 182 6.68 -6.89 8.58
CA ASP A 182 6.07 -7.71 9.61
C ASP A 182 4.57 -7.87 9.34
N ILE A 183 3.83 -6.78 9.08
CA ILE A 183 2.42 -6.83 8.66
C ILE A 183 2.24 -7.64 7.37
N THR A 184 3.15 -7.47 6.40
CA THR A 184 3.10 -8.28 5.16
C THR A 184 3.19 -9.77 5.47
N SER A 185 4.02 -10.17 6.43
CA SER A 185 4.23 -11.58 6.75
C SER A 185 3.16 -12.14 7.67
N SER A 186 2.78 -11.42 8.74
CA SER A 186 1.86 -11.90 9.78
C SER A 186 0.40 -11.73 9.41
N ILE A 187 0.08 -10.77 8.54
CA ILE A 187 -1.30 -10.47 8.13
C ILE A 187 -1.52 -10.89 6.68
N HIS A 188 -0.96 -10.17 5.71
CA HIS A 188 -1.31 -10.36 4.29
C HIS A 188 -0.92 -11.74 3.76
N TYR A 189 0.32 -12.17 4.00
CA TYR A 189 0.79 -13.49 3.60
C TYR A 189 0.09 -14.61 4.39
N GLU A 190 -0.14 -14.45 5.69
CA GLU A 190 -0.80 -15.49 6.48
C GLU A 190 -2.26 -15.69 6.05
N MET A 191 -2.99 -14.61 5.75
CA MET A 191 -4.33 -14.71 5.16
C MET A 191 -4.31 -15.46 3.82
N TYR A 192 -3.33 -15.16 2.94
CA TYR A 192 -3.16 -15.88 1.69
C TYR A 192 -2.87 -17.37 1.93
N ARG A 193 -1.96 -17.67 2.86
CA ARG A 193 -1.51 -19.03 3.20
C ARG A 193 -2.67 -19.88 3.75
N VAL A 194 -3.41 -19.36 4.73
CA VAL A 194 -4.59 -20.05 5.29
C VAL A 194 -5.61 -20.35 4.20
N ARG A 195 -5.92 -19.36 3.36
CA ARG A 195 -6.84 -19.55 2.23
C ARG A 195 -6.36 -20.65 1.29
N ARG A 196 -5.08 -20.64 0.87
CA ARG A 196 -4.52 -21.63 -0.05
C ARG A 196 -4.47 -23.04 0.51
N LEU A 197 -4.10 -23.20 1.78
CA LEU A 197 -4.06 -24.51 2.41
C LEU A 197 -5.47 -25.11 2.55
N ASN A 198 -6.48 -24.28 2.83
CA ASN A 198 -7.87 -24.72 2.86
C ASN A 198 -8.38 -25.12 1.47
N GLU A 199 -8.09 -24.35 0.42
CA GLU A 199 -8.42 -24.70 -0.97
C GLU A 199 -7.76 -26.03 -1.41
N ASN A 200 -6.52 -26.28 -0.99
CA ASN A 200 -5.83 -27.54 -1.28
C ASN A 200 -6.46 -28.72 -0.52
N ASN A 201 -6.85 -28.53 0.75
CA ASN A 201 -7.49 -29.58 1.54
C ASN A 201 -8.87 -29.96 0.99
N THR A 202 -9.68 -28.99 0.54
CA THR A 202 -10.97 -29.27 -0.10
C THR A 202 -10.78 -29.97 -1.44
N ALA A 203 -9.82 -29.54 -2.27
CA ALA A 203 -9.50 -30.22 -3.53
C ALA A 203 -9.07 -31.69 -3.31
N VAL A 204 -8.27 -31.97 -2.28
CA VAL A 204 -7.88 -33.34 -1.91
C VAL A 204 -9.08 -34.15 -1.38
N ALA A 205 -9.97 -33.55 -0.59
CA ALA A 205 -11.18 -34.22 -0.09
C ALA A 205 -12.15 -34.60 -1.23
N HIS A 206 -12.33 -33.72 -2.22
CA HIS A 206 -13.13 -34.00 -3.42
C HIS A 206 -12.47 -35.07 -4.31
N ALA A 207 -11.14 -35.05 -4.46
CA ALA A 207 -10.41 -36.08 -5.21
C ALA A 207 -10.46 -37.46 -4.52
N ASN A 208 -10.54 -37.50 -3.19
CA ASN A 208 -10.65 -38.72 -2.40
C ASN A 208 -12.11 -39.19 -2.17
N GLY A 209 -13.10 -38.53 -2.80
CA GLY A 209 -14.50 -38.96 -2.75
C GLY A 209 -15.16 -38.88 -1.36
N VAL A 210 -14.66 -38.03 -0.46
CA VAL A 210 -15.25 -37.85 0.88
C VAL A 210 -16.46 -36.89 0.76
N PRO A 211 -17.67 -37.27 1.19
CA PRO A 211 -18.84 -36.40 1.10
C PRO A 211 -18.67 -35.14 1.97
N GLU A 212 -19.13 -33.99 1.48
CA GLU A 212 -19.24 -32.77 2.27
C GLU A 212 -20.14 -33.02 3.48
N HIS A 213 -19.56 -33.05 4.69
CA HIS A 213 -20.36 -32.93 5.90
C HIS A 213 -20.83 -31.47 6.00
N HIS A 214 -22.10 -31.23 5.66
CA HIS A 214 -22.80 -29.99 5.98
C HIS A 214 -22.68 -29.72 7.48
N LEU A 215 -21.82 -28.77 7.85
CA LEU A 215 -21.89 -28.10 9.13
C LEU A 215 -23.08 -27.15 9.05
N ALA A 216 -24.24 -27.64 9.48
CA ALA A 216 -25.40 -26.80 9.78
C ALA A 216 -24.97 -25.83 10.90
N VAL A 217 -24.80 -24.57 10.54
CA VAL A 217 -24.58 -23.48 11.48
C VAL A 217 -25.89 -23.32 12.25
N HIS A 218 -25.89 -23.70 13.52
CA HIS A 218 -26.99 -23.42 14.42
C HIS A 218 -26.89 -21.94 14.79
N GLU A 219 -27.86 -21.15 14.33
CA GLU A 219 -28.12 -19.81 14.87
C GLU A 219 -28.45 -19.93 16.37
N MET A 220 -27.75 -19.14 17.18
CA MET A 220 -28.22 -18.42 18.37
C MET A 220 -27.25 -17.30 18.70
#